data_AF-A0A958RT79-F1
#
_entry.id   AF-A0A958RT79-F1
#
_cell.length_a   1.000
_cell.length_b   1.000
_cell.length_c   1.000
_cell.angle_alpha   90.00
_cell.angle_beta   90.00
_cell.angle_gamma   90.00
#
_symmetry.space_group_name_H-M   'P 1'
#
loop_
_entity.id
_entity.type
_entity.pdbx_description
1 polymer ?
#
loop_
_entity_poly.entity_id
_entity_poly.type
_entity_poly.pdbx_seq_one_letter_code
_entity_poly.pdbx_strand_id
1 'polypeptide(L)'
;KKSQLSPREEENQRVRLKTNRQYMESFINPKEFVEDQKKKQKEKTEKAKRHPSEPQKDVLLYLLDNAPLEEWQHTVLNIIRDEAYYFVPQMQTKIMNEGWASYWHSKIMTEKAMHDCEIVDFADTHSGAMAMNPGQMNPYKIGIELFRDIEERWDTGRFGRDWNECEDLAAKKNWFKDTRQGKEKI
;
A
#
# COMPACT_ATOMS: atom_id res chain seq x y z
N LYS A 1 -20.16 49.31 -29.38
CA LYS A 1 -18.86 48.60 -29.38
C LYS A 1 -18.75 47.82 -28.08
N LYS A 2 -18.95 46.50 -28.07
CA LYS A 2 -18.70 45.68 -26.87
C LYS A 2 -17.17 45.65 -26.68
N SER A 3 -16.66 46.23 -25.59
CA SER A 3 -15.24 46.11 -25.25
C SER A 3 -14.94 44.64 -25.01
N GLN A 4 -14.05 44.05 -25.81
CA GLN A 4 -13.53 42.72 -25.55
C GLN A 4 -12.70 42.83 -24.26
N LEU A 5 -13.15 42.13 -23.21
CA LEU A 5 -12.43 42.03 -21.94
C LEU A 5 -11.14 41.24 -22.18
N SER A 6 -10.07 41.59 -21.46
CA SER A 6 -8.83 40.83 -21.52
C SER A 6 -9.03 39.42 -20.95
N PRO A 7 -8.23 38.40 -21.36
CA PRO A 7 -8.37 37.03 -20.86
C PRO A 7 -8.34 36.91 -19.32
N ARG A 8 -7.59 37.78 -18.64
CA ARG A 8 -7.55 37.85 -17.16
C ARG A 8 -8.83 38.43 -16.55
N GLU A 9 -9.50 39.34 -17.22
CA GLU A 9 -10.75 39.93 -16.75
C GLU A 9 -11.92 38.97 -16.94
N GLU A 10 -11.93 38.20 -18.03
CA GLU A 10 -12.90 37.14 -18.25
C GLU A 10 -12.77 36.01 -17.21
N GLU A 11 -11.54 35.59 -16.89
CA GLU A 11 -11.28 34.57 -15.87
C GLU A 11 -11.71 35.05 -14.47
N ASN A 12 -11.44 36.31 -14.13
CA ASN A 12 -11.92 36.92 -12.88
C ASN A 12 -13.45 37.03 -12.81
N GLN A 13 -14.12 37.22 -13.94
CA GLN A 13 -15.58 37.31 -14.00
C GLN A 13 -16.26 35.93 -13.92
N ARG A 14 -15.59 34.86 -14.34
CA ARG A 14 -16.08 33.46 -14.21
C ARG A 14 -16.09 32.95 -12.77
N VAL A 15 -15.21 33.47 -11.93
CA VAL A 15 -15.05 33.06 -10.52
C VAL A 15 -16.06 33.77 -9.60
N ARG A 16 -16.52 34.95 -10.00
CA ARG A 16 -17.45 35.79 -9.24
C ARG A 16 -18.90 35.42 -9.53
N LEU A 17 -19.75 35.42 -8.51
CA LEU A 17 -21.20 35.28 -8.68
C LEU A 17 -21.76 36.54 -9.36
N LYS A 18 -22.72 36.38 -10.26
CA LYS A 18 -23.32 37.50 -11.00
C LYS A 18 -24.13 38.40 -10.06
N THR A 19 -23.82 39.68 -10.07
CA THR A 19 -24.51 40.68 -9.25
C THR A 19 -25.26 41.68 -10.13
N ASN A 20 -26.56 41.86 -9.89
CA ASN A 20 -27.38 42.84 -10.64
C ASN A 20 -27.23 44.28 -10.12
N ARG A 21 -26.68 44.49 -8.92
CA ARG A 21 -26.53 45.81 -8.26
C ARG A 21 -25.14 45.97 -7.66
N GLN A 22 -24.45 47.06 -8.01
CA GLN A 22 -23.03 47.26 -7.72
C GLN A 22 -22.67 47.30 -6.22
N TYR A 23 -23.59 47.75 -5.36
CA TYR A 23 -23.38 47.79 -3.91
C TYR A 23 -23.46 46.41 -3.23
N MET A 24 -24.08 45.43 -3.87
CA MET A 24 -24.19 44.05 -3.34
C MET A 24 -22.93 43.24 -3.62
N GLU A 25 -22.01 43.74 -4.47
CA GLU A 25 -20.83 43.02 -4.92
C GLU A 25 -19.90 42.62 -3.75
N SER A 26 -19.72 43.52 -2.78
CA SER A 26 -18.89 43.25 -1.60
C SER A 26 -19.49 42.24 -0.64
N PHE A 27 -20.82 42.12 -0.59
CA PHE A 27 -21.55 41.17 0.24
C PHE A 27 -21.70 39.80 -0.43
N ILE A 28 -21.89 39.77 -1.74
CA ILE A 28 -22.09 38.54 -2.52
C ILE A 28 -20.75 37.88 -2.88
N ASN A 29 -19.72 38.68 -3.18
CA ASN A 29 -18.39 38.22 -3.51
C ASN A 29 -17.35 38.78 -2.52
N PRO A 30 -17.41 38.39 -1.23
CA PRO A 30 -16.38 38.78 -0.28
C PRO A 30 -15.00 38.25 -0.73
N LYS A 31 -13.92 38.98 -0.40
CA LYS A 31 -12.57 38.69 -0.89
C LYS A 31 -12.14 37.25 -0.61
N GLU A 32 -12.43 36.75 0.59
CA GLU A 32 -12.13 35.38 1.01
C GLU A 32 -12.84 34.32 0.14
N PHE A 33 -14.10 34.55 -0.22
CA PHE A 33 -14.87 33.64 -1.08
C PHE A 33 -14.31 33.59 -2.51
N VAL A 34 -13.93 34.75 -3.07
CA VAL A 34 -13.34 34.83 -4.41
C VAL A 34 -11.97 34.16 -4.44
N GLU A 35 -11.16 34.30 -3.39
CA GLU A 35 -9.86 33.63 -3.27
C GLU A 35 -9.99 32.11 -3.14
N ASP A 36 -10.93 31.61 -2.33
CA ASP A 36 -11.21 30.17 -2.22
C ASP A 36 -11.69 29.57 -3.55
N GLN A 37 -12.57 30.26 -4.29
CA GLN A 37 -13.02 29.83 -5.61
C GLN A 37 -11.87 29.82 -6.63
N LYS A 38 -10.99 30.84 -6.63
CA LYS A 38 -9.77 30.84 -7.47
C LYS A 38 -8.86 29.67 -7.14
N LYS A 39 -8.69 29.36 -5.85
CA LYS A 39 -7.85 28.25 -5.40
C LYS A 39 -8.42 26.91 -5.86
N LYS A 40 -9.72 26.67 -5.64
CA LYS A 40 -10.43 25.47 -6.13
C LYS A 40 -10.37 25.34 -7.65
N GLN A 41 -10.49 26.44 -8.38
CA GLN A 41 -10.43 26.42 -9.84
C GLN A 41 -9.01 26.15 -10.35
N LYS A 42 -7.98 26.72 -9.72
CA LYS A 42 -6.57 26.35 -9.98
C LYS A 42 -6.30 24.88 -9.70
N GLU A 43 -6.75 24.37 -8.55
CA GLU A 43 -6.59 22.95 -8.20
C GLU A 43 -7.31 22.03 -9.19
N LYS A 44 -8.51 22.39 -9.65
CA LYS A 44 -9.23 21.66 -10.71
C LYS A 44 -8.49 21.68 -12.04
N THR A 45 -7.96 22.82 -12.45
CA THR A 45 -7.20 22.95 -13.70
C THR A 45 -5.87 22.18 -13.62
N GLU A 46 -5.16 22.23 -12.49
CA GLU A 46 -3.94 21.45 -12.27
C GLU A 46 -4.22 19.94 -12.23
N LYS A 47 -5.34 19.51 -11.64
CA LYS A 47 -5.79 18.11 -11.71
C LYS A 47 -6.17 17.70 -13.13
N ALA A 48 -6.83 18.57 -13.90
CA ALA A 48 -7.20 18.30 -15.30
C ALA A 48 -5.99 18.26 -16.25
N LYS A 49 -4.87 18.90 -15.89
CA LYS A 49 -3.60 18.81 -16.63
C LYS A 49 -2.81 17.54 -16.32
N ARG A 50 -3.08 16.86 -15.20
CA ARG A 50 -2.43 15.58 -14.88
C ARG A 50 -3.04 14.49 -15.76
N HIS A 51 -2.21 13.87 -16.59
CA HIS A 51 -2.56 12.70 -17.37
C HIS A 51 -1.70 11.53 -16.87
N PRO A 52 -2.28 10.47 -16.30
CA PRO A 52 -3.71 10.23 -16.11
C PRO A 52 -4.35 11.09 -15.02
N SER A 53 -5.66 11.31 -15.12
CA SER A 53 -6.45 12.06 -14.13
C SER A 53 -6.44 11.39 -12.74
N GLU A 54 -6.32 10.06 -12.73
CA GLU A 54 -6.19 9.24 -11.54
C GLU A 54 -5.02 8.26 -11.67
N PRO A 55 -4.30 7.94 -10.58
CA PRO A 55 -3.21 6.96 -10.60
C PRO A 55 -3.70 5.59 -11.06
N GLN A 56 -3.07 5.06 -12.11
CA GLN A 56 -3.35 3.72 -12.62
C GLN A 56 -2.41 2.70 -11.98
N LYS A 57 -2.95 1.55 -11.56
CA LYS A 57 -2.15 0.45 -11.00
C LYS A 57 -1.42 -0.34 -12.09
N ASP A 58 -2.09 -0.57 -13.21
CA ASP A 58 -1.52 -1.27 -14.36
C ASP A 58 -0.93 -0.25 -15.34
N VAL A 59 0.36 0.01 -15.19
CA VAL A 59 1.10 0.96 -16.04
C VAL A 59 1.20 0.44 -17.48
N LEU A 60 1.30 -0.87 -17.67
CA LEU A 60 1.47 -1.45 -19.00
C LEU A 60 0.18 -1.35 -19.81
N LEU A 61 -0.97 -1.68 -19.21
CA LEU A 61 -2.27 -1.47 -19.85
C LEU A 61 -2.50 0.00 -20.18
N TYR A 62 -2.17 0.89 -19.25
CA TYR A 62 -2.33 2.31 -19.47
C TYR A 62 -1.51 2.82 -20.68
N LEU A 63 -0.27 2.33 -20.84
CA LEU A 63 0.56 2.65 -21.99
C LEU A 63 0.00 2.06 -23.28
N LEU A 64 -0.52 0.82 -23.26
CA LEU A 64 -1.16 0.20 -24.42
C LEU A 64 -2.37 1.03 -24.91
N ASP A 65 -3.18 1.55 -23.99
CA ASP A 65 -4.40 2.29 -24.33
C ASP A 65 -4.15 3.75 -24.74
N ASN A 66 -3.10 4.40 -24.20
CA ASN A 66 -2.95 5.86 -24.28
C ASN A 66 -1.66 6.33 -24.96
N ALA A 67 -0.65 5.47 -25.11
CA ALA A 67 0.61 5.87 -25.74
C ALA A 67 0.51 5.70 -27.28
N PRO A 68 1.13 6.62 -28.06
CA PRO A 68 1.19 6.49 -29.50
C PRO A 68 2.23 5.42 -29.90
N LEU A 69 1.82 4.15 -29.87
CA LEU A 69 2.68 2.99 -30.13
C LEU A 69 2.52 2.48 -31.57
N GLU A 70 3.63 1.99 -32.14
CA GLU A 70 3.62 1.19 -33.36
C GLU A 70 3.14 -0.25 -33.07
N GLU A 71 2.64 -0.95 -34.10
CA GLU A 71 2.03 -2.29 -33.95
C GLU A 71 2.97 -3.31 -33.27
N TRP A 72 4.26 -3.27 -33.61
CA TRP A 72 5.25 -4.16 -32.98
C TRP A 72 5.51 -3.79 -31.52
N GLN A 73 5.48 -2.50 -31.16
CA GLN A 73 5.64 -2.04 -29.77
C GLN A 73 4.46 -2.48 -28.92
N HIS A 74 3.24 -2.39 -29.46
CA HIS A 74 2.02 -2.87 -28.83
C HIS A 74 2.09 -4.39 -28.58
N THR A 75 2.62 -5.15 -29.53
CA THR A 75 2.82 -6.60 -29.39
C THR A 75 3.83 -6.91 -28.27
N VAL A 76 4.98 -6.23 -28.26
CA VAL A 76 6.01 -6.44 -27.22
C VAL A 76 5.49 -6.11 -25.83
N LEU A 77 4.80 -4.98 -25.66
CA LEU A 77 4.24 -4.60 -24.36
C LEU A 77 3.15 -5.56 -23.88
N ASN A 78 2.32 -6.11 -24.79
CA ASN A 78 1.33 -7.13 -24.43
C ASN A 78 2.01 -8.41 -23.94
N ILE A 79 3.05 -8.89 -24.63
CA ILE A 79 3.80 -10.08 -24.19
C ILE A 79 4.39 -9.88 -22.79
N ILE A 80 5.03 -8.74 -22.54
CA ILE A 80 5.60 -8.41 -21.23
C ILE A 80 4.51 -8.35 -20.16
N ARG A 81 3.36 -7.74 -20.48
CA ARG A 81 2.22 -7.63 -19.57
C ARG A 81 1.68 -9.02 -19.21
N ASP A 82 1.45 -9.88 -20.18
CA ASP A 82 0.94 -11.23 -19.97
C ASP A 82 1.91 -12.07 -19.13
N GLU A 83 3.22 -11.98 -19.41
CA GLU A 83 4.24 -12.64 -18.60
C GLU A 83 4.28 -12.09 -17.16
N ALA A 84 4.18 -10.77 -16.99
CA ALA A 84 4.10 -10.18 -15.65
C ALA A 84 2.90 -10.72 -14.86
N TYR A 85 1.71 -10.76 -15.47
CA TYR A 85 0.50 -11.30 -14.83
C TYR A 85 0.64 -12.77 -14.41
N TYR A 86 1.38 -13.56 -15.18
CA TYR A 86 1.70 -14.94 -14.81
C TYR A 86 2.52 -15.02 -13.51
N PHE A 87 3.49 -14.10 -13.31
CA PHE A 87 4.36 -14.09 -12.12
C PHE A 87 3.85 -13.29 -10.92
N VAL A 88 2.88 -12.37 -11.10
CA VAL A 88 2.31 -11.56 -10.00
C VAL A 88 1.88 -12.42 -8.80
N PRO A 89 1.14 -13.54 -8.95
CA PRO A 89 0.75 -14.37 -7.81
C PRO A 89 1.94 -14.91 -7.02
N GLN A 90 3.02 -15.32 -7.71
CA GLN A 90 4.23 -15.82 -7.06
C GLN A 90 4.94 -14.72 -6.26
N MET A 91 4.97 -13.49 -6.80
CA MET A 91 5.51 -12.35 -6.06
C MET A 91 4.68 -12.03 -4.81
N GLN A 92 3.36 -12.11 -4.90
CA GLN A 92 2.45 -11.83 -3.78
C GLN A 92 2.58 -12.85 -2.64
N THR A 93 2.79 -14.13 -2.96
CA THR A 93 2.89 -15.19 -1.95
C THR A 93 4.32 -15.45 -1.49
N LYS A 94 5.33 -14.82 -2.08
CA LYS A 94 6.75 -15.09 -1.83
C LYS A 94 7.12 -15.07 -0.34
N ILE A 95 6.64 -14.06 0.40
CA ILE A 95 6.90 -13.92 1.85
C ILE A 95 6.36 -15.12 2.62
N MET A 96 5.11 -15.52 2.36
CA MET A 96 4.49 -16.67 3.01
C MET A 96 5.19 -17.97 2.61
N ASN A 97 5.53 -18.14 1.33
CA ASN A 97 6.17 -19.35 0.83
C ASN A 97 7.58 -19.55 1.40
N GLU A 98 8.42 -18.51 1.36
CA GLU A 98 9.77 -18.56 1.95
C GLU A 98 9.71 -18.65 3.48
N GLY A 99 8.73 -17.99 4.10
CA GLY A 99 8.45 -18.10 5.53
C GLY A 99 8.10 -19.51 5.97
N TRP A 100 7.25 -20.21 5.21
CA TRP A 100 6.82 -21.56 5.52
C TRP A 100 8.00 -22.54 5.48
N ALA A 101 8.82 -22.43 4.44
CA ALA A 101 10.05 -23.21 4.32
C ALA A 101 10.99 -22.93 5.51
N SER A 102 11.18 -21.67 5.88
CA SER A 102 12.02 -21.26 7.01
C SER A 102 11.52 -21.78 8.35
N TYR A 103 10.21 -21.68 8.58
CA TYR A 103 9.55 -22.14 9.80
C TYR A 103 9.74 -23.64 9.99
N TRP A 104 9.42 -24.45 8.97
CA TRP A 104 9.59 -25.90 9.06
C TRP A 104 11.06 -26.31 9.09
N HIS A 105 11.92 -25.65 8.34
CA HIS A 105 13.35 -25.91 8.40
C HIS A 105 13.88 -25.70 9.83
N SER A 106 13.56 -24.56 10.45
CA SER A 106 13.94 -24.29 11.84
C SER A 106 13.36 -25.33 12.79
N LYS A 107 12.05 -25.61 12.72
CA LYS A 107 11.38 -26.57 13.60
C LYS A 107 11.93 -28.00 13.47
N ILE A 108 12.10 -28.49 12.25
CA ILE A 108 12.61 -29.84 12.00
C ILE A 108 14.05 -29.96 12.50
N MET A 109 14.90 -28.98 12.20
CA MET A 109 16.28 -28.98 12.67
C MET A 109 16.32 -28.99 14.19
N THR A 110 15.64 -28.05 14.86
CA THR A 110 15.75 -27.91 16.33
C THR A 110 14.99 -28.97 17.14
N GLU A 111 13.95 -29.59 16.59
CA GLU A 111 13.10 -30.52 17.35
C GLU A 111 13.26 -32.00 16.95
N LYS A 112 13.79 -32.31 15.76
CA LYS A 112 13.74 -33.67 15.20
C LYS A 112 15.05 -34.20 14.63
N ALA A 113 15.88 -33.35 14.03
CA ALA A 113 17.01 -33.80 13.23
C ALA A 113 18.37 -33.55 13.90
N MET A 114 18.53 -32.42 14.58
CA MET A 114 19.82 -31.94 15.07
C MET A 114 20.11 -32.42 16.50
N HIS A 115 21.38 -32.62 16.81
CA HIS A 115 21.85 -32.84 18.18
C HIS A 115 22.14 -31.50 18.89
N ASP A 116 22.01 -31.48 20.22
CA ASP A 116 22.22 -30.28 21.05
C ASP A 116 23.58 -29.60 20.81
N CYS A 117 24.61 -30.34 20.41
CA CYS A 117 25.94 -29.81 20.11
C CYS A 117 26.02 -29.02 18.79
N GLU A 118 25.10 -29.23 17.85
CA GLU A 118 25.11 -28.63 16.51
C GLU A 118 24.31 -27.32 16.45
N ILE A 119 23.62 -26.94 17.55
CA ILE A 119 22.74 -25.76 17.61
C ILE A 119 23.44 -24.45 17.23
N VAL A 120 24.70 -24.30 17.61
CA VAL A 120 25.49 -23.08 17.35
C VAL A 120 25.84 -22.99 15.86
N ASP A 121 26.28 -24.09 15.26
CA ASP A 121 26.64 -24.15 13.83
C ASP A 121 25.41 -23.94 12.94
N PHE A 122 24.27 -24.51 13.34
CA PHE A 122 22.99 -24.27 12.69
C PHE A 122 22.58 -22.79 12.82
N ALA A 123 22.67 -22.21 14.02
CA ALA A 123 22.28 -20.82 14.24
C ALA A 123 23.14 -19.86 13.41
N ASP A 124 24.44 -20.10 13.31
CA ASP A 124 25.35 -19.29 12.49
C ASP A 124 24.94 -19.36 11.00
N THR A 125 24.77 -20.56 10.47
CA THR A 125 24.35 -20.78 9.07
C THR A 125 22.95 -20.20 8.78
N HIS A 126 22.00 -20.45 9.67
CA HIS A 126 20.62 -19.99 9.53
C HIS A 126 20.52 -18.46 9.63
N SER A 127 21.34 -17.83 10.49
CA SER A 127 21.36 -16.37 10.63
C SER A 127 21.77 -15.67 9.33
N GLY A 128 22.66 -16.27 8.54
CA GLY A 128 23.06 -15.74 7.23
C GLY A 128 21.90 -15.69 6.24
N ALA A 129 21.07 -16.74 6.19
CA ALA A 129 19.87 -16.78 5.34
C ALA A 129 18.78 -15.81 5.82
N MET A 130 18.73 -15.51 7.13
CA MET A 130 17.75 -14.64 7.77
C MET A 130 18.22 -13.18 7.93
N ALA A 131 19.43 -12.85 7.49
CA ALA A 131 19.97 -11.51 7.63
C ALA A 131 19.13 -10.49 6.84
N MET A 132 18.80 -9.35 7.46
CA MET A 132 18.02 -8.28 6.83
C MET A 132 18.77 -6.96 6.94
N ASN A 133 19.26 -6.46 5.81
CA ASN A 133 19.96 -5.18 5.74
C ASN A 133 18.97 -4.01 5.84
N PRO A 134 19.36 -2.86 6.43
CA PRO A 134 18.54 -1.67 6.43
C PRO A 134 18.10 -1.27 5.01
N GLY A 135 16.79 -1.11 4.81
CA GLY A 135 16.21 -0.77 3.49
C GLY A 135 15.92 -1.95 2.57
N GLN A 136 16.28 -3.18 2.95
CA GLN A 136 15.90 -4.41 2.24
C GLN A 136 14.92 -5.22 3.07
N MET A 137 14.01 -5.91 2.39
CA MET A 137 13.10 -6.87 3.03
C MET A 137 13.55 -8.27 2.69
N ASN A 138 13.94 -9.05 3.71
CA ASN A 138 14.24 -10.46 3.55
C ASN A 138 12.95 -11.28 3.77
N PRO A 139 12.39 -11.96 2.74
CA PRO A 139 11.13 -12.66 2.89
C PRO A 139 11.23 -13.89 3.79
N TYR A 140 12.40 -14.53 3.90
CA TYR A 140 12.64 -15.60 4.87
C TYR A 140 12.49 -15.10 6.31
N LYS A 141 13.13 -13.96 6.63
CA LYS A 141 13.08 -13.35 7.96
C LYS A 141 11.68 -12.86 8.32
N ILE A 142 11.00 -12.16 7.42
CA ILE A 142 9.64 -11.66 7.70
C ILE A 142 8.65 -12.83 7.78
N GLY A 143 8.76 -13.80 6.87
CA GLY A 143 7.84 -14.92 6.79
C GLY A 143 7.92 -15.84 8.02
N ILE A 144 9.12 -16.19 8.49
CA ILE A 144 9.25 -17.06 9.68
C ILE A 144 8.68 -16.40 10.93
N GLU A 145 8.90 -15.10 11.13
CA GLU A 145 8.35 -14.37 12.27
C GLU A 145 6.84 -14.24 12.17
N LEU A 146 6.29 -14.14 10.96
CA LEU A 146 4.84 -14.11 10.75
C LEU A 146 4.19 -15.44 11.15
N PHE A 147 4.76 -16.58 10.78
CA PHE A 147 4.24 -17.89 11.23
C PHE A 147 4.38 -18.09 12.73
N ARG A 148 5.50 -17.66 13.33
CA ARG A 148 5.69 -17.69 14.78
C ARG A 148 4.69 -16.81 15.52
N ASP A 149 4.40 -15.60 15.01
CA ASP A 149 3.36 -14.71 15.55
C ASP A 149 1.97 -15.34 15.44
N ILE A 150 1.63 -15.95 14.30
CA ILE A 150 0.35 -16.66 14.13
C ILE A 150 0.24 -17.79 15.16
N GLU A 151 1.25 -18.64 15.28
CA GLU A 151 1.26 -19.74 16.25
C GLU A 151 1.12 -19.21 17.69
N GLU A 152 1.94 -18.25 18.09
CA GLU A 152 1.90 -17.66 19.44
C GLU A 152 0.54 -17.02 19.75
N ARG A 153 -0.01 -16.22 18.82
CA ARG A 153 -1.28 -15.52 19.05
C ARG A 153 -2.44 -16.48 19.23
N TRP A 154 -2.45 -17.57 18.48
CA TRP A 154 -3.49 -18.60 18.59
C TRP A 154 -3.25 -19.58 19.74
N ASP A 155 -2.02 -19.75 20.22
CA ASP A 155 -1.74 -20.51 21.44
C ASP A 155 -2.09 -19.73 22.72
N THR A 156 -1.88 -18.42 22.70
CA THR A 156 -2.13 -17.52 23.84
C THR A 156 -3.56 -16.97 23.88
N GLY A 157 -4.39 -17.26 22.88
CA GLY A 157 -5.76 -16.78 22.79
C GLY A 157 -5.89 -15.29 22.44
N ARG A 158 -4.86 -14.68 21.85
CA ARG A 158 -4.81 -13.27 21.40
C ARG A 158 -5.53 -13.08 20.06
N PHE A 159 -6.77 -13.55 20.00
CA PHE A 159 -7.64 -13.46 18.83
C PHE A 159 -9.11 -13.28 19.25
N GLY A 160 -9.96 -12.92 18.28
CA GLY A 160 -11.39 -12.73 18.50
C GLY A 160 -11.76 -11.38 19.12
N ARG A 161 -13.04 -11.25 19.46
CA ARG A 161 -13.64 -10.00 19.94
C ARG A 161 -13.02 -9.53 21.25
N ASP A 162 -12.92 -10.41 22.23
CA ASP A 162 -12.40 -10.10 23.56
C ASP A 162 -10.99 -9.49 23.52
N TRP A 163 -10.13 -9.95 22.62
CA TRP A 163 -8.77 -9.43 22.45
C TRP A 163 -8.74 -8.10 21.69
N ASN A 164 -9.52 -8.01 20.60
CA ASN A 164 -9.54 -6.83 19.72
C ASN A 164 -10.15 -5.61 20.41
N GLU A 165 -11.18 -5.83 21.23
CA GLU A 165 -11.91 -4.78 21.96
C GLU A 165 -11.36 -4.54 23.38
N CYS A 166 -10.29 -5.22 23.79
CA CYS A 166 -9.65 -4.96 25.08
C CYS A 166 -8.94 -3.59 25.07
N GLU A 167 -9.50 -2.64 25.81
CA GLU A 167 -8.95 -1.29 25.99
C GLU A 167 -7.92 -1.20 27.14
N ASP A 168 -7.92 -2.17 28.07
CA ASP A 168 -6.95 -2.22 29.16
C ASP A 168 -5.60 -2.75 28.69
N LEU A 169 -4.61 -1.86 28.66
CA LEU A 169 -3.23 -2.16 28.27
C LEU A 169 -2.56 -3.20 29.20
N ALA A 170 -2.89 -3.21 30.49
CA ALA A 170 -2.31 -4.15 31.45
C ALA A 170 -2.85 -5.58 31.20
N ALA A 171 -4.16 -5.71 31.02
CA ALA A 171 -4.79 -6.97 30.63
C ALA A 171 -4.29 -7.47 29.25
N LYS A 172 -4.11 -6.57 28.28
CA LYS A 172 -3.62 -6.91 26.95
C LYS A 172 -2.18 -7.43 26.96
N LYS A 173 -1.31 -6.83 27.79
CA LYS A 173 0.08 -7.27 27.92
C LYS A 173 0.21 -8.66 28.55
N ASN A 174 -0.64 -8.99 29.52
CA ASN A 174 -0.60 -10.26 30.25
C ASN A 174 -1.60 -11.31 29.73
N TRP A 175 -2.09 -11.14 28.50
CA TRP A 175 -3.14 -11.99 27.95
C TRP A 175 -2.65 -13.39 27.63
N PHE A 176 -3.32 -14.38 28.23
CA PHE A 176 -3.03 -15.80 28.05
C PHE A 176 -4.27 -16.65 28.33
N LYS A 177 -4.73 -17.44 27.36
CA LYS A 177 -5.88 -18.36 27.50
C LYS A 177 -5.54 -19.85 27.27
N ASP A 178 -4.25 -20.24 27.21
CA ASP A 178 -3.73 -21.59 26.89
C ASP A 178 -4.59 -22.38 25.88
N THR A 179 -4.86 -21.79 24.72
CA THR A 179 -5.74 -22.38 23.71
C THR A 179 -5.03 -23.47 22.90
N ARG A 180 -3.70 -23.39 22.75
CA ARG A 180 -2.85 -24.33 21.97
C ARG A 180 -3.35 -24.64 20.55
N GLN A 181 -4.00 -23.65 19.93
CA GLN A 181 -4.62 -23.78 18.60
C GLN A 181 -3.72 -23.28 17.47
N GLY A 182 -2.48 -22.84 17.77
CA GLY A 182 -1.57 -22.23 16.80
C GLY A 182 -1.29 -23.11 15.59
N LYS A 183 -1.06 -24.40 15.80
CA LYS A 183 -0.77 -25.36 14.72
C LYS A 183 -1.92 -25.61 13.75
N GLU A 184 -3.16 -25.32 14.14
CA GLU A 184 -4.32 -25.46 13.24
C GLU A 184 -4.49 -24.27 12.30
N LYS A 185 -3.65 -23.24 12.44
CA LYS A 185 -3.82 -21.92 11.82
C LYS A 185 -2.68 -21.51 10.92
N ILE A 186 -1.59 -22.26 10.96
CA ILE A 186 -0.44 -22.18 10.06
C ILE A 186 -0.61 -23.22 8.95
#